data_AF-A0A031FRH7-F1
#
_entry.id   AF-A0A031FRH7-F1
#
_cell.length_a   1.000
_cell.length_b   1.000
_cell.length_c   1.000
_cell.angle_alpha   90.00
_cell.angle_beta   90.00
_cell.angle_gamma   90.00
#
_symmetry.space_group_name_H-M   'P 1'
#
loop_
_entity.id
_entity.type
_entity.pdbx_description
1 polymer ?
#
loop_
_entity_poly.entity_id
_entity_poly.type
_entity_poly.pdbx_seq_one_letter_code
_entity_poly.pdbx_strand_id
1 'polypeptide(L)'
;MKMGDVTRQVQNAWDGMPVHVRQLSDMFRKHGQKQNRNTSRVDDLDATNVPDALRDGWKKDSWHTPDRVVGSGKPNRPYPAEYLDADYIQQHLQRFEGGATRFYRTESLNEYGPGNQGTTFVFPTSEIDNIITQADGDPKKLGVMLGLGENFFVDGDGNAVDITRADFSYDEIVNGNLRMPRGNEAGANEAWIPGGYLPEGIPEAVLSTHPDAVKGDPSAGGTWGSYTPFGL
;
A
#
# COMPACT_ATOMS: atom_id res chain seq x y z
N MET A 1 0.10 -40.42 2.45
CA MET A 1 -0.84 -39.46 1.84
C MET A 1 -0.15 -38.78 0.68
N LYS A 2 -0.77 -38.79 -0.51
CA LYS A 2 -0.13 -38.39 -1.77
C LYS A 2 -0.08 -36.86 -1.87
N MET A 3 1.13 -36.33 -1.95
CA MET A 3 1.44 -34.91 -2.21
C MET A 3 0.86 -34.38 -3.55
N GLY A 4 0.34 -35.26 -4.41
CA GLY A 4 -0.29 -34.93 -5.70
C GLY A 4 -1.81 -34.72 -5.68
N ASP A 5 -2.51 -35.04 -4.59
CA ASP A 5 -3.98 -34.77 -4.51
C ASP A 5 -4.27 -33.32 -4.14
N VAL A 6 -3.46 -32.74 -3.25
CA VAL A 6 -3.60 -31.34 -2.79
C VAL A 6 -3.31 -30.35 -3.92
N THR A 7 -2.27 -30.61 -4.73
CA THR A 7 -1.91 -29.76 -5.87
C THR A 7 -3.02 -29.72 -6.92
N ARG A 8 -3.76 -30.83 -7.10
CA ARG A 8 -4.85 -30.96 -8.08
C ARG A 8 -6.14 -30.29 -7.60
N GLN A 9 -6.43 -30.34 -6.30
CA GLN A 9 -7.58 -29.63 -5.72
C GLN A 9 -7.41 -28.11 -5.81
N VAL A 10 -6.21 -27.60 -5.52
CA VAL A 10 -5.90 -26.18 -5.72
C VAL A 10 -6.05 -25.82 -7.19
N GLN A 11 -5.41 -26.56 -8.13
CA GLN A 11 -5.53 -26.31 -9.57
C GLN A 11 -6.99 -26.23 -10.06
N ASN A 12 -7.85 -27.15 -9.61
CA ASN A 12 -9.27 -27.17 -10.00
C ASN A 12 -10.09 -25.99 -9.45
N ALA A 13 -9.67 -25.35 -8.34
CA ALA A 13 -10.32 -24.16 -7.79
C ALA A 13 -10.02 -22.88 -8.61
N TRP A 14 -8.94 -22.86 -9.39
CA TRP A 14 -8.50 -21.68 -10.17
C TRP A 14 -8.92 -21.69 -11.64
N ASP A 15 -9.37 -22.83 -12.18
CA ASP A 15 -9.66 -22.98 -13.62
C ASP A 15 -10.89 -22.17 -14.10
N GLY A 16 -11.76 -21.71 -13.19
CA GLY A 16 -12.87 -20.80 -13.50
C GLY A 16 -12.61 -19.32 -13.21
N MET A 17 -11.46 -18.98 -12.62
CA MET A 17 -11.19 -17.64 -12.12
C MET A 17 -10.63 -16.72 -13.21
N PRO A 18 -11.08 -15.45 -13.30
CA PRO A 18 -10.50 -14.48 -14.22
C PRO A 18 -8.98 -14.36 -14.05
N VAL A 19 -8.27 -14.09 -15.16
CA VAL A 19 -6.79 -14.03 -15.17
C VAL A 19 -6.24 -13.00 -14.18
N HIS A 20 -6.92 -11.86 -14.03
CA HIS A 20 -6.48 -10.82 -13.10
C HIS A 20 -6.58 -11.27 -11.65
N VAL A 21 -7.63 -12.00 -11.27
CA VAL A 21 -7.77 -12.51 -9.90
C VAL A 21 -6.65 -13.50 -9.57
N ARG A 22 -6.32 -14.39 -10.50
CA ARG A 22 -5.19 -15.34 -10.35
C ARG A 22 -3.86 -14.62 -10.15
N GLN A 23 -3.55 -13.68 -11.04
CA GLN A 23 -2.27 -12.95 -11.00
C GLN A 23 -2.16 -12.06 -9.75
N LEU A 24 -3.23 -11.34 -9.39
CA LEU A 24 -3.26 -10.56 -8.15
C LEU A 24 -3.05 -11.48 -6.94
N SER A 25 -3.76 -12.60 -6.84
CA SER A 25 -3.62 -13.51 -5.70
C SER A 25 -2.19 -14.00 -5.54
N ASP A 26 -1.52 -14.31 -6.66
CA ASP A 26 -0.11 -14.65 -6.67
C ASP A 26 0.80 -13.51 -6.22
N MET A 27 0.53 -12.27 -6.63
CA MET A 27 1.28 -11.08 -6.19
C MET A 27 1.11 -10.83 -4.69
N PHE A 28 -0.13 -10.76 -4.20
CA PHE A 28 -0.42 -10.58 -2.77
C PHE A 28 0.27 -11.66 -1.93
N ARG A 29 0.19 -12.93 -2.36
CA ARG A 29 0.86 -14.04 -1.69
C ARG A 29 2.39 -13.89 -1.70
N LYS A 30 3.00 -13.64 -2.86
CA LYS A 30 4.47 -13.55 -3.01
C LYS A 30 5.04 -12.35 -2.24
N HIS A 31 4.35 -11.22 -2.26
CA HIS A 31 4.83 -10.00 -1.61
C HIS A 31 4.53 -10.00 -0.11
N GLY A 32 3.37 -10.47 0.33
CA GLY A 32 3.04 -10.62 1.75
C GLY A 32 3.95 -11.63 2.46
N GLN A 33 4.27 -12.77 1.82
CA GLN A 33 5.24 -13.72 2.39
C GLN A 33 6.66 -13.15 2.50
N LYS A 34 7.07 -12.29 1.57
CA LYS A 34 8.39 -11.63 1.63
C LYS A 34 8.47 -10.62 2.78
N GLN A 35 7.35 -9.97 3.13
CA GLN A 35 7.22 -9.07 4.27
C GLN A 35 7.15 -9.84 5.61
N ASN A 36 6.42 -10.96 5.65
CA ASN A 36 6.14 -11.75 6.85
C ASN A 36 7.17 -12.85 7.19
N ARG A 37 8.42 -12.77 6.71
CA ARG A 37 9.42 -13.83 6.95
C ARG A 37 9.83 -14.05 8.43
N ASN A 38 9.17 -13.41 9.39
CA ASN A 38 9.37 -13.64 10.82
C ASN A 38 8.14 -14.12 11.61
N THR A 39 6.98 -14.41 11.00
CA THR A 39 5.87 -15.03 11.76
C THR A 39 5.31 -16.27 11.07
N SER A 40 5.23 -17.35 11.84
CA SER A 40 4.80 -18.69 11.43
C SER A 40 3.29 -18.77 11.20
N ARG A 41 2.75 -18.08 10.20
CA ARG A 41 1.33 -18.23 9.81
C ARG A 41 1.23 -18.97 8.48
N VAL A 42 1.03 -20.28 8.60
CA VAL A 42 0.55 -21.15 7.53
C VAL A 42 -0.98 -21.11 7.62
N ASP A 43 -1.61 -20.05 7.11
CA ASP A 43 -3.08 -19.99 7.04
C ASP A 43 -3.52 -19.64 5.61
N ASP A 44 -4.39 -20.51 5.09
CA ASP A 44 -5.15 -20.52 3.83
C ASP A 44 -4.42 -20.45 2.49
N LEU A 45 -4.29 -21.63 1.87
CA LEU A 45 -3.91 -21.81 0.46
C LEU A 45 -5.06 -21.52 -0.53
N ASP A 46 -6.29 -21.35 -0.02
CA ASP A 46 -7.52 -21.22 -0.82
C ASP A 46 -8.17 -19.83 -0.75
N ALA A 47 -7.70 -18.93 0.14
CA ALA A 47 -8.15 -17.54 0.15
C ALA A 47 -7.34 -16.74 -0.89
N THR A 48 -8.03 -16.24 -1.90
CA THR A 48 -7.45 -15.21 -2.78
C THR A 48 -7.23 -13.98 -1.90
N ASN A 49 -6.03 -13.72 -1.39
CA ASN A 49 -5.72 -12.55 -0.53
C ASN A 49 -5.92 -11.19 -1.25
N VAL A 50 -6.57 -11.18 -2.41
CA VAL A 50 -7.02 -10.02 -3.16
C VAL A 50 -8.29 -9.47 -2.53
N PRO A 51 -8.37 -8.18 -2.17
CA PRO A 51 -9.61 -7.55 -1.73
C PRO A 51 -10.74 -7.72 -2.75
N ASP A 52 -11.94 -8.08 -2.30
CA ASP A 52 -13.10 -8.35 -3.18
C ASP A 52 -13.38 -7.19 -4.16
N ALA A 53 -13.30 -5.95 -3.66
CA ALA A 53 -13.46 -4.75 -4.48
C ALA A 53 -12.47 -4.72 -5.66
N LEU A 54 -11.22 -5.12 -5.47
CA LEU A 54 -10.21 -5.17 -6.54
C LEU A 54 -10.41 -6.37 -7.47
N ARG A 55 -10.94 -7.49 -6.98
CA ARG A 55 -11.30 -8.63 -7.82
C ARG A 55 -12.37 -8.24 -8.85
N ASP A 56 -13.35 -7.46 -8.42
CA ASP A 56 -14.47 -7.04 -9.26
C ASP A 56 -14.22 -5.72 -10.01
N GLY A 57 -13.28 -4.91 -9.54
CA GLY A 57 -12.95 -3.60 -10.10
C GLY A 57 -11.95 -3.61 -11.26
N TRP A 58 -11.47 -4.78 -11.69
CA TRP A 58 -10.64 -4.91 -12.88
C TRP A 58 -11.52 -4.98 -14.13
N LYS A 59 -11.21 -4.14 -15.11
CA LYS A 59 -11.96 -4.05 -16.38
C LYS A 59 -11.98 -5.39 -17.09
N LYS A 60 -13.18 -5.93 -17.32
CA LYS A 60 -13.39 -7.23 -17.98
C LYS A 60 -12.95 -7.23 -19.44
N ASP A 61 -12.97 -6.07 -20.09
CA ASP A 61 -12.56 -5.87 -21.48
C ASP A 61 -11.12 -5.35 -21.63
N SER A 62 -10.41 -5.12 -20.52
CA SER A 62 -9.02 -4.66 -20.59
C SER A 62 -8.09 -5.80 -20.99
N TRP A 63 -7.20 -5.51 -21.93
CA TRP A 63 -6.12 -6.42 -22.34
C TRP A 63 -4.94 -6.41 -21.34
N HIS A 64 -4.94 -5.46 -20.40
CA HIS A 64 -3.99 -5.42 -19.31
C HIS A 64 -4.36 -6.46 -18.26
N THR A 65 -3.39 -7.30 -17.92
CA THR A 65 -3.45 -8.15 -16.74
C THR A 65 -2.46 -7.61 -15.71
N PRO A 66 -2.59 -7.94 -14.40
CA PRO A 66 -1.64 -7.50 -13.37
C PRO A 66 -0.18 -7.76 -13.74
N ASP A 67 0.15 -8.96 -14.23
CA ASP A 67 1.51 -9.29 -14.67
C ASP A 67 1.98 -8.41 -15.83
N ARG A 68 1.08 -8.04 -16.76
CA ARG A 68 1.41 -7.12 -17.86
C ARG A 68 1.66 -5.71 -17.34
N VAL A 69 0.84 -5.23 -16.40
CA VAL A 69 1.01 -3.90 -15.79
C VAL A 69 2.38 -3.81 -15.10
N VAL A 70 2.73 -4.81 -14.28
CA VAL A 70 4.03 -4.83 -13.60
C VAL A 70 5.17 -5.05 -14.61
N GLY A 71 4.98 -5.97 -15.57
CA GLY A 71 5.95 -6.37 -16.59
C GLY A 71 6.30 -5.31 -17.62
N SER A 72 5.46 -4.30 -17.84
CA SER A 72 5.82 -3.11 -18.63
C SER A 72 7.03 -2.37 -18.06
N GLY A 73 7.28 -2.51 -16.75
CA GLY A 73 8.38 -1.85 -16.04
C GLY A 73 8.17 -0.34 -15.89
N LYS A 74 8.97 0.29 -15.03
CA LYS A 74 8.98 1.75 -14.91
C LYS A 74 9.77 2.38 -16.07
N PRO A 75 9.35 3.52 -16.64
CA PRO A 75 8.15 4.30 -16.32
C PRO A 75 6.93 3.96 -17.22
N ASN A 76 6.90 2.78 -17.82
CA ASN A 76 5.96 2.41 -18.90
C ASN A 76 4.70 1.70 -18.40
N ARG A 77 4.45 1.64 -17.08
CA ARG A 77 3.21 1.05 -16.55
C ARG A 77 2.01 1.90 -17.00
N PRO A 78 0.92 1.29 -17.49
CA PRO A 78 -0.26 2.00 -17.98
C PRO A 78 -0.95 2.80 -16.86
N TYR A 79 -1.79 3.75 -17.24
CA TYR A 79 -2.63 4.45 -16.27
C TYR A 79 -3.66 3.50 -15.64
N PRO A 80 -3.96 3.63 -14.33
CA PRO A 80 -5.00 2.86 -13.64
C PRO A 80 -6.32 2.79 -14.40
N ALA A 81 -6.77 3.89 -15.01
CA ALA A 81 -8.00 3.94 -15.78
C ALA A 81 -7.99 3.09 -17.06
N GLU A 82 -6.85 2.57 -17.53
CA GLU A 82 -6.76 1.66 -18.67
C GLU A 82 -7.12 0.21 -18.29
N TYR A 83 -7.07 -0.13 -17.01
CA TYR A 83 -7.27 -1.50 -16.52
C TYR A 83 -8.19 -1.64 -15.30
N LEU A 84 -8.54 -0.56 -14.63
CA LEU A 84 -9.51 -0.52 -13.53
C LEU A 84 -10.77 0.23 -13.95
N ASP A 85 -11.91 -0.24 -13.43
CA ASP A 85 -13.20 0.38 -13.63
C ASP A 85 -13.26 1.75 -12.95
N ALA A 86 -13.98 2.69 -13.57
CA ALA A 86 -14.10 4.06 -13.03
C ALA A 86 -14.78 4.06 -11.66
N ASP A 87 -15.83 3.26 -11.50
CA ASP A 87 -16.55 3.10 -10.23
C ASP A 87 -15.65 2.54 -9.14
N TYR A 88 -14.77 1.59 -9.49
CA TYR A 88 -13.78 1.06 -8.55
C TYR A 88 -12.80 2.14 -8.12
N ILE A 89 -12.23 2.89 -9.07
CA ILE A 89 -11.29 3.99 -8.76
C ILE A 89 -11.95 5.01 -7.83
N GLN A 90 -13.19 5.40 -8.12
CA GLN A 90 -13.94 6.33 -7.30
C GLN A 90 -14.14 5.78 -5.88
N GLN A 91 -14.69 4.58 -5.74
CA GLN A 91 -14.93 3.95 -4.43
C GLN A 91 -13.65 3.74 -3.63
N HIS A 92 -12.54 3.42 -4.30
CA HIS A 92 -11.23 3.29 -3.66
C HIS A 92 -10.76 4.62 -3.07
N LEU A 93 -10.84 5.71 -3.85
CA LEU A 93 -10.43 7.04 -3.40
C LEU A 93 -11.38 7.64 -2.36
N GLN A 94 -12.67 7.28 -2.36
CA GLN A 94 -13.63 7.69 -1.33
C GLN A 94 -13.24 7.23 0.09
N ARG A 95 -12.44 6.16 0.22
CA ARG A 95 -11.91 5.72 1.52
C ARG A 95 -11.06 6.79 2.21
N PHE A 96 -10.51 7.73 1.44
CA PHE A 96 -9.67 8.81 1.93
C PHE A 96 -10.46 10.09 2.23
N GLU A 97 -11.80 10.09 2.12
CA GLU A 97 -12.62 11.27 2.45
C GLU A 97 -12.44 11.75 3.90
N GLY A 98 -12.11 10.82 4.82
CA GLY A 98 -11.75 11.14 6.21
C GLY A 98 -10.32 11.64 6.40
N GLY A 99 -9.55 11.85 5.32
CA GLY A 99 -8.14 12.22 5.34
C GLY A 99 -7.22 11.06 4.97
N ALA A 100 -5.95 11.38 4.82
CA ALA A 100 -4.89 10.42 4.57
C ALA A 100 -3.77 10.53 5.63
N THR A 101 -3.04 9.45 5.84
CA THR A 101 -1.97 9.36 6.83
C THR A 101 -0.75 8.66 6.26
N ARG A 102 0.44 9.07 6.71
CA ARG A 102 1.71 8.39 6.44
C ARG A 102 2.64 8.47 7.64
N PHE A 103 3.46 7.43 7.82
CA PHE A 103 4.56 7.42 8.77
C PHE A 103 5.91 7.61 8.09
N TYR A 104 6.80 8.33 8.78
CA TYR A 104 8.20 8.47 8.42
C TYR A 104 9.06 8.16 9.64
N ARG A 105 10.22 7.55 9.43
CA ARG A 105 11.31 7.73 10.38
C ARG A 105 11.74 9.19 10.36
N THR A 106 11.75 9.85 11.52
CA THR A 106 11.98 11.30 11.63
C THR A 106 13.30 11.72 10.98
N GLU A 107 14.36 10.94 11.19
CA GLU A 107 15.66 11.16 10.57
C GLU A 107 15.57 11.18 9.02
N SER A 108 14.87 10.18 8.43
CA SER A 108 14.70 10.11 6.98
C SER A 108 13.86 11.26 6.44
N LEU A 109 12.84 11.70 7.18
CA LEU A 109 12.04 12.86 6.78
C LEU A 109 12.88 14.14 6.77
N ASN A 110 13.73 14.32 7.77
CA ASN A 110 14.62 15.47 7.87
C ASN A 110 15.69 15.47 6.78
N GLU A 111 16.26 14.30 6.48
CA GLU A 111 17.34 14.18 5.49
C GLU A 111 16.84 14.27 4.04
N TYR A 112 15.68 13.68 3.73
CA TYR A 112 15.20 13.53 2.35
C TYR A 112 13.94 14.33 2.01
N GLY A 113 13.18 14.79 3.02
CA GLY A 113 11.90 15.45 2.82
C GLY A 113 10.72 14.48 2.68
N PRO A 114 9.48 15.01 2.50
CA PRO A 114 8.25 14.23 2.62
C PRO A 114 7.92 13.36 1.39
N GLY A 115 8.61 13.52 0.26
CA GLY A 115 8.29 12.81 -0.97
C GLY A 115 9.50 12.52 -1.82
N ASN A 116 9.40 11.48 -2.63
CA ASN A 116 10.41 11.13 -3.62
C ASN A 116 9.94 11.60 -5.00
N GLN A 117 10.71 12.52 -5.60
CA GLN A 117 10.36 13.18 -6.86
C GLN A 117 8.95 13.82 -6.84
N GLY A 118 8.61 14.47 -5.73
CA GLY A 118 7.36 15.22 -5.61
C GLY A 118 6.11 14.38 -5.32
N THR A 119 6.26 13.09 -4.99
CA THR A 119 5.12 12.20 -4.67
C THR A 119 5.35 11.39 -3.42
N THR A 120 4.26 11.04 -2.72
CA THR A 120 4.29 10.19 -1.53
C THR A 120 3.09 9.24 -1.50
N PHE A 121 3.29 8.05 -0.92
CA PHE A 121 2.23 7.06 -0.72
C PHE A 121 1.54 7.28 0.63
N VAL A 122 0.22 7.21 0.66
CA VAL A 122 -0.58 7.45 1.87
C VAL A 122 -1.66 6.40 2.05
N PHE A 123 -2.15 6.28 3.28
CA PHE A 123 -3.21 5.37 3.71
C PHE A 123 -4.44 6.15 4.16
N PRO A 124 -5.65 5.58 4.14
CA PRO A 124 -6.80 6.20 4.78
C PRO A 124 -6.56 6.37 6.28
N THR A 125 -6.79 7.56 6.83
CA THR A 125 -6.56 7.83 8.26
C THR A 125 -7.35 6.90 9.17
N SER A 126 -8.61 6.62 8.82
CA SER A 126 -9.47 5.71 9.59
C SER A 126 -8.92 4.29 9.69
N GLU A 127 -8.26 3.79 8.63
CA GLU A 127 -7.65 2.46 8.66
C GLU A 127 -6.40 2.43 9.53
N ILE A 128 -5.61 3.51 9.49
CA ILE A 128 -4.43 3.64 10.35
C ILE A 128 -4.82 3.66 11.82
N ASP A 129 -5.84 4.43 12.20
CA ASP A 129 -6.26 4.53 13.60
C ASP A 129 -6.81 3.18 14.12
N ASN A 130 -7.52 2.44 13.27
CA ASN A 130 -7.96 1.08 13.57
C ASN A 130 -6.77 0.12 13.77
N ILE A 131 -5.75 0.20 12.92
CA ILE A 131 -4.55 -0.65 13.00
C ILE A 131 -3.72 -0.32 14.24
N ILE A 132 -3.54 0.96 14.59
CA ILE A 132 -2.85 1.39 15.81
C ILE A 132 -3.55 0.80 17.04
N THR A 133 -4.89 0.90 17.08
CA THR A 133 -5.69 0.35 18.19
C THR A 133 -5.50 -1.17 18.30
N GLN A 134 -5.50 -1.89 17.18
CA GLN A 134 -5.30 -3.34 17.17
C GLN A 134 -3.86 -3.75 17.50
N ALA A 135 -2.87 -2.90 17.22
CA ALA A 135 -1.48 -3.17 17.56
C ALA A 135 -1.24 -3.17 19.07
N ASP A 136 -2.12 -2.54 19.86
CA ASP A 136 -2.13 -2.61 21.34
C ASP A 136 -0.76 -2.23 21.95
N GLY A 137 -0.16 -1.15 21.42
CA GLY A 137 1.14 -0.64 21.86
C GLY A 137 2.37 -1.44 21.42
N ASP A 138 2.21 -2.53 20.64
CA ASP A 138 3.36 -3.30 20.13
C ASP A 138 3.90 -2.69 18.81
N PRO A 139 5.11 -2.09 18.81
CA PRO A 139 5.70 -1.45 17.63
C PRO A 139 5.99 -2.43 16.50
N LYS A 140 6.38 -3.66 16.82
CA LYS A 140 6.71 -4.67 15.79
C LYS A 140 5.45 -5.18 15.14
N LYS A 141 4.42 -5.45 15.95
CA LYS A 141 3.08 -5.78 15.45
C LYS A 141 2.52 -4.66 14.58
N LEU A 142 2.65 -3.40 15.00
CA LEU A 142 2.21 -2.25 14.20
C LEU A 142 2.93 -2.20 12.84
N GLY A 143 4.25 -2.34 12.84
CA GLY A 143 5.07 -2.35 11.61
C GLY A 143 4.65 -3.43 10.62
N VAL A 144 4.34 -4.64 11.12
CA VAL A 144 3.81 -5.74 10.31
C VAL A 144 2.42 -5.44 9.79
N MET A 145 1.50 -4.98 10.66
CA MET A 145 0.12 -4.68 10.27
C MET A 145 0.03 -3.58 9.23
N LEU A 146 0.96 -2.62 9.23
CA LEU A 146 1.04 -1.52 8.26
C LEU A 146 1.79 -1.87 6.97
N GLY A 147 2.35 -3.07 6.83
CA GLY A 147 3.19 -3.44 5.67
C GLY A 147 4.49 -2.63 5.56
N LEU A 148 4.96 -2.05 6.67
CA LEU A 148 6.20 -1.27 6.77
C LEU A 148 7.39 -2.12 7.25
N GLY A 149 7.11 -3.33 7.74
CA GLY A 149 8.08 -4.26 8.32
C GLY A 149 8.18 -4.14 9.85
N GLU A 150 8.49 -5.25 10.52
CA GLU A 150 8.56 -5.35 11.98
C GLU A 150 9.51 -4.34 12.64
N ASN A 151 10.56 -3.94 11.92
CA ASN A 151 11.58 -3.05 12.47
C ASN A 151 11.37 -1.60 12.01
N PHE A 152 10.21 -1.21 11.48
CA PHE A 152 10.01 0.18 11.06
C PHE A 152 10.05 1.14 12.25
N PHE A 153 9.35 0.78 13.34
CA PHE A 153 9.17 1.56 14.57
C PHE A 153 10.25 1.32 15.63
N VAL A 154 11.21 0.43 15.37
CA VAL A 154 12.31 0.11 16.31
C VAL A 154 13.67 0.04 15.61
N ASP A 155 14.75 0.15 16.38
CA ASP A 155 16.12 -0.08 15.91
C ASP A 155 16.47 -1.59 15.90
N GLY A 156 17.73 -1.91 15.55
CA GLY A 156 18.21 -3.30 15.50
C GLY A 156 18.25 -4.00 16.87
N ASP A 157 18.29 -3.24 17.97
CA ASP A 157 18.27 -3.74 19.34
C ASP A 157 16.83 -3.81 19.90
N GLY A 158 15.84 -3.34 19.14
CA GLY A 158 14.43 -3.35 19.51
C GLY A 158 13.96 -2.12 20.30
N ASN A 159 14.78 -1.08 20.41
CA ASN A 159 14.37 0.17 21.05
C ASN A 159 13.51 1.02 20.10
N ALA A 160 12.55 1.76 20.64
CA ALA A 160 11.75 2.69 19.84
C ALA A 160 12.63 3.73 19.14
N VAL A 161 12.29 4.05 17.90
CA VAL A 161 12.92 5.14 17.13
C VAL A 161 11.96 6.30 16.96
N ASP A 162 12.49 7.49 16.70
CA ASP A 162 11.65 8.66 16.45
C ASP A 162 10.89 8.49 15.13
N ILE A 163 9.56 8.58 15.22
CA ILE A 163 8.64 8.52 14.10
C ILE A 163 7.88 9.84 14.00
N THR A 164 7.69 10.32 12.77
CA THR A 164 6.77 11.40 12.46
C THR A 164 5.55 10.82 11.75
N ARG A 165 4.37 11.11 12.29
CA ARG A 165 3.08 10.89 11.62
C ARG A 165 2.72 12.16 10.86
N ALA A 166 2.39 11.99 9.59
CA ALA A 166 1.87 13.04 8.72
C ALA A 166 0.39 12.73 8.43
N ASP A 167 -0.50 13.64 8.82
CA ASP A 167 -1.94 13.56 8.53
C ASP A 167 -2.34 14.66 7.56
N PHE A 168 -3.15 14.30 6.58
CA PHE A 168 -3.56 15.14 5.46
C PHE A 168 -5.08 15.26 5.52
N SER A 169 -5.61 16.47 5.70
CA SER A 169 -7.05 16.74 5.68
C SER A 169 -7.66 16.51 4.30
N TYR A 170 -9.00 16.49 4.20
CA TYR A 170 -9.68 16.35 2.91
C TYR A 170 -9.29 17.43 1.89
N ASP A 171 -9.23 18.69 2.32
CA ASP A 171 -8.85 19.80 1.44
C ASP A 171 -7.39 19.64 0.98
N GLU A 172 -6.53 19.14 1.87
CA GLU A 172 -5.13 18.86 1.55
C GLU A 172 -4.99 17.71 0.54
N ILE A 173 -5.71 16.60 0.71
CA ILE A 173 -5.62 15.50 -0.26
C ILE A 173 -6.17 15.90 -1.65
N VAL A 174 -7.21 16.74 -1.70
CA VAL A 174 -7.79 17.22 -2.96
C VAL A 174 -6.79 18.07 -3.71
N ASN A 175 -6.23 19.08 -3.05
CA ASN A 175 -5.30 19.98 -3.72
C ASN A 175 -3.93 19.30 -3.95
N GLY A 176 -3.56 18.31 -3.13
CA GLY A 176 -2.43 17.40 -3.32
C GLY A 176 -2.65 16.34 -4.41
N ASN A 177 -3.77 16.41 -5.15
CA ASN A 177 -4.09 15.54 -6.28
C ASN A 177 -4.04 14.04 -5.92
N LEU A 178 -4.77 13.65 -4.88
CA LEU A 178 -4.93 12.25 -4.49
C LEU A 178 -5.39 11.41 -5.68
N ARG A 179 -4.67 10.32 -5.94
CA ARG A 179 -4.97 9.45 -7.07
C ARG A 179 -4.48 8.03 -6.84
N MET A 180 -5.01 7.12 -7.65
CA MET A 180 -4.52 5.75 -7.70
C MET A 180 -3.01 5.73 -8.02
N PRO A 181 -2.23 4.86 -7.35
CA PRO A 181 -0.83 4.67 -7.70
C PRO A 181 -0.71 4.11 -9.12
N ARG A 182 0.25 4.63 -9.91
CA ARG A 182 0.54 4.09 -11.25
C ARG A 182 1.61 3.00 -11.21
N GLY A 183 2.33 2.92 -10.09
CA GLY A 183 3.54 2.13 -9.98
C GLY A 183 4.73 2.76 -10.73
N ASN A 184 4.58 3.95 -11.31
CA ASN A 184 5.65 4.71 -11.95
C ASN A 184 6.26 5.76 -11.00
N GLU A 185 5.61 6.01 -9.86
CA GLU A 185 6.11 6.88 -8.80
C GLU A 185 7.49 6.43 -8.33
N ALA A 186 8.37 7.37 -7.98
CA ALA A 186 9.73 7.05 -7.55
C ALA A 186 9.75 6.10 -6.34
N GLY A 187 8.78 6.26 -5.42
CA GLY A 187 8.62 5.41 -4.23
C GLY A 187 8.09 4.00 -4.48
N ALA A 188 7.53 3.68 -5.65
CA ALA A 188 7.07 2.32 -5.93
C ALA A 188 8.27 1.35 -6.03
N ASN A 189 8.16 0.13 -5.49
CA ASN A 189 9.27 -0.84 -5.52
C ASN A 189 8.81 -2.17 -6.14
N GLU A 190 9.62 -3.22 -6.01
CA GLU A 190 9.29 -4.56 -6.52
C GLU A 190 8.10 -5.24 -5.82
N ALA A 191 7.67 -4.73 -4.67
CA ALA A 191 6.51 -5.21 -3.93
C ALA A 191 5.22 -4.44 -4.25
N TRP A 192 5.28 -3.43 -5.12
CA TRP A 192 4.10 -2.68 -5.55
C TRP A 192 3.15 -3.59 -6.36
N ILE A 193 1.87 -3.57 -5.98
CA ILE A 193 0.79 -4.33 -6.63
C ILE A 193 -0.15 -3.34 -7.33
N PRO A 194 -0.52 -3.58 -8.60
CA PRO A 194 -1.53 -2.74 -9.26
C PRO A 194 -2.89 -2.90 -8.57
N GLY A 195 -3.60 -1.79 -8.39
CA GLY A 195 -4.92 -1.79 -7.75
C GLY A 195 -5.01 -0.91 -6.51
N GLY A 196 -3.91 -0.38 -5.99
CA GLY A 196 -3.94 0.55 -4.85
C GLY A 196 -4.08 -0.15 -3.50
N TYR A 197 -3.47 -1.32 -3.35
CA TYR A 197 -3.42 -2.03 -2.08
C TYR A 197 -2.00 -2.50 -1.80
N LEU A 198 -1.62 -2.45 -0.53
CA LEU A 198 -0.45 -3.16 -0.04
C LEU A 198 -0.67 -4.67 -0.05
N PRO A 199 0.40 -5.49 -0.03
CA PRO A 199 0.29 -6.95 0.07
C PRO A 199 -0.52 -7.45 1.27
N GLU A 200 -0.63 -6.65 2.34
CA GLU A 200 -1.39 -6.92 3.56
C GLU A 200 -2.89 -6.58 3.41
N GLY A 201 -3.32 -6.05 2.25
CA GLY A 201 -4.71 -5.71 1.96
C GLY A 201 -5.13 -4.31 2.40
N ILE A 202 -4.18 -3.47 2.84
CA ILE A 202 -4.44 -2.07 3.23
C ILE A 202 -4.59 -1.21 1.98
N PRO A 203 -5.65 -0.38 1.84
CA PRO A 203 -5.77 0.58 0.75
C PRO A 203 -4.63 1.61 0.78
N GLU A 204 -4.03 1.88 -0.37
CA GLU A 204 -3.04 2.93 -0.57
C GLU A 204 -3.41 3.83 -1.76
N ALA A 205 -2.94 5.07 -1.69
CA ALA A 205 -3.04 6.05 -2.76
C ALA A 205 -1.76 6.89 -2.81
N VAL A 206 -1.64 7.76 -3.82
CA VAL A 206 -0.51 8.67 -3.98
C VAL A 206 -0.99 10.11 -3.93
N LEU A 207 -0.24 10.93 -3.20
CA LEU A 207 -0.34 12.39 -3.18
C LEU A 207 0.89 13.03 -3.82
N SER A 208 0.70 14.20 -4.41
CA SER A 208 1.78 15.14 -4.70
C SER A 208 2.21 15.85 -3.41
N THR A 209 3.52 15.95 -3.20
CA THR A 209 4.05 16.76 -2.09
C THR A 209 4.07 18.23 -2.44
N HIS A 210 4.32 19.09 -1.44
CA HIS A 210 4.09 20.52 -1.59
C HIS A 210 5.24 21.02 -2.45
N PRO A 211 5.00 21.87 -3.46
CA PRO A 211 6.07 22.36 -4.32
C PRO A 211 7.17 23.06 -3.50
N ASP A 212 6.80 23.68 -2.38
CA ASP A 212 7.73 24.36 -1.48
C ASP A 212 8.23 23.49 -0.31
N ALA A 213 7.80 22.23 -0.19
CA ALA A 213 8.27 21.36 0.89
C ALA A 213 9.77 21.08 0.72
N VAL A 214 10.53 21.26 1.80
CA VAL A 214 11.99 21.07 1.80
C VAL A 214 12.45 20.11 2.90
N LYS A 215 13.71 19.68 2.81
CA LYS A 215 14.39 18.89 3.84
C LYS A 215 14.36 19.66 5.17
N GLY A 216 13.95 18.99 6.25
CA GLY A 216 13.85 19.58 7.60
C GLY A 216 12.65 20.52 7.83
N ASP A 217 11.93 20.93 6.79
CA ASP A 217 10.65 21.64 6.89
C ASP A 217 9.65 21.09 5.85
N PRO A 218 9.06 19.91 6.11
CA PRO A 218 8.10 19.28 5.20
C PRO A 218 6.78 20.05 5.07
N SER A 219 6.54 21.01 5.97
CA SER A 219 5.39 21.91 5.98
C SER A 219 5.61 23.23 5.23
N ALA A 220 6.83 23.50 4.75
CA ALA A 220 7.17 24.74 4.06
C ALA A 220 6.19 25.02 2.90
N GLY A 221 5.62 26.23 2.88
CA GLY A 221 4.58 26.67 1.93
C GLY A 221 3.14 26.55 2.44
N GLY A 222 2.92 25.89 3.59
CA GLY A 222 1.77 26.07 4.48
C GLY A 222 0.41 25.50 4.03
N THR A 223 0.12 24.20 3.94
CA THR A 223 0.81 22.92 4.20
C THR A 223 0.21 21.88 3.23
N TRP A 224 0.78 20.67 3.11
CA TRP A 224 0.00 19.51 2.64
C TRP A 224 -0.41 18.56 3.75
N GLY A 225 0.11 18.69 4.96
CA GLY A 225 -0.32 17.87 6.07
C GLY A 225 0.27 18.38 7.38
N SER A 226 -0.26 17.86 8.48
CA SER A 226 0.23 18.07 9.83
C SER A 226 1.25 17.01 10.19
N TYR A 227 2.48 17.42 10.45
CA TYR A 227 3.60 16.55 10.81
C TYR A 227 3.83 16.59 12.31
N THR A 228 3.56 15.48 13.01
CA THR A 228 3.64 15.40 14.46
C THR A 228 4.51 14.22 14.91
N PRO A 229 5.28 14.37 16.01
CA PRO A 229 5.93 13.22 16.63
C PRO A 229 4.90 12.15 17.00
N PHE A 230 5.20 10.91 16.66
CA PHE A 230 4.36 9.75 16.94
C PHE A 230 5.05 8.86 17.97
N GLY A 231 4.36 8.60 19.07
CA GLY A 231 4.75 7.63 20.10
C GLY A 231 3.69 6.53 20.21
N LEU A 232 4.14 5.35 20.60
CA LEU A 232 3.30 4.20 20.95
C LEU A 232 3.05 4.13 22.45
#